data_AF-A0A1Q3DFW8-F1
#
_entry.id   AF-A0A1Q3DFW8-F1
#
_cell.length_a   1.000
_cell.length_b   1.000
_cell.length_c   1.000
_cell.angle_alpha   90.00
_cell.angle_beta   90.00
_cell.angle_gamma   90.00
#
_symmetry.space_group_name_H-M   'P 1'
#
loop_
_entity.id
_entity.type
_entity.pdbx_description
1 polymer ?
#
loop_
_entity_poly.entity_id
_entity_poly.type
_entity_poly.pdbx_seq_one_letter_code
_entity_poly.pdbx_strand_id
1 'polypeptide(L)'
;RIYLDARILASILHIPHTGLYVFEHKKWPEVEGFHPNQILSLLYPNDTNVHPNMALTTNRLSVDHRLLHHLIVHQILPTGGGYAKLSRMQVFIMWCILSKIEFCFPLLMLKTMVRAFSQKKYVLPFGSILTKVFLHHQIRLEGEIATKLKKEDTYSKSTMNRMG
;
A
#
# COMPACT_ATOMS: atom_id res chain seq x y z
N ARG A 1 7.07 -12.36 -24.09
CA ARG A 1 7.27 -12.34 -22.62
C ARG A 1 7.61 -10.91 -22.22
N ILE A 2 6.91 -10.33 -21.24
CA ILE A 2 7.22 -8.98 -20.74
C ILE A 2 8.33 -9.08 -19.68
N TYR A 3 9.31 -8.19 -19.76
CA TYR A 3 10.34 -7.99 -18.74
C TYR A 3 10.07 -6.66 -18.04
N LEU A 4 9.99 -6.69 -16.71
CA LEU A 4 9.64 -5.52 -15.90
C LEU A 4 10.59 -5.43 -14.71
N ASP A 5 11.36 -4.35 -14.63
CA ASP A 5 12.11 -3.96 -13.45
C ASP A 5 11.56 -2.63 -12.89
N ALA A 6 12.08 -2.18 -11.74
CA ALA A 6 11.58 -0.96 -11.09
C ALA A 6 11.76 0.30 -11.96
N ARG A 7 12.81 0.35 -12.80
CA ARG A 7 13.11 1.50 -13.67
C ARG A 7 12.17 1.55 -14.87
N ILE A 8 11.96 0.39 -15.51
CA ILE A 8 10.99 0.26 -16.62
C ILE A 8 9.60 0.62 -16.12
N LEU A 9 9.19 0.07 -14.96
CA LEU A 9 7.88 0.36 -14.38
C LEU A 9 7.72 1.86 -14.05
N ALA A 10 8.74 2.49 -13.47
CA ALA A 10 8.75 3.94 -13.24
C ALA A 10 8.61 4.74 -14.54
N SER A 11 9.32 4.33 -15.60
CA SER A 11 9.26 4.98 -16.90
C SER A 11 7.86 4.90 -17.51
N ILE A 12 7.21 3.74 -17.46
CA ILE A 12 5.85 3.54 -17.97
C ILE A 12 4.83 4.39 -17.19
N LEU A 13 5.02 4.52 -15.88
CA LEU A 13 4.08 5.23 -15.00
C LEU A 13 4.37 6.72 -14.85
N HIS A 14 5.51 7.20 -15.36
CA HIS A 14 6.02 8.55 -15.14
C HIS A 14 6.12 8.92 -13.66
N ILE A 15 6.69 8.02 -12.84
CA ILE A 15 6.90 8.22 -11.40
C ILE A 15 8.38 8.02 -11.01
N PRO A 16 8.83 8.63 -9.89
CA PRO A 16 10.17 8.37 -9.37
C PRO A 16 10.38 6.90 -8.98
N HIS A 17 11.63 6.46 -9.04
CA HIS A 17 12.08 5.16 -8.53
C HIS A 17 13.19 5.32 -7.48
N THR A 18 13.23 6.46 -6.79
CA THR A 18 14.20 6.86 -5.75
C THR A 18 13.67 6.62 -4.34
N GLY A 19 14.47 6.96 -3.33
CA GLY A 19 14.09 6.89 -1.91
C GLY A 19 14.44 5.56 -1.26
N LEU A 20 13.66 5.14 -0.28
CA LEU A 20 13.85 3.88 0.43
C LEU A 20 13.50 2.65 -0.43
N TYR A 21 14.35 1.63 -0.35
CA TYR A 21 14.17 0.34 -1.07
C TYR A 21 13.92 -0.85 -0.10
N VAL A 22 13.91 -0.59 1.21
CA VAL A 22 13.75 -1.62 2.25
C VAL A 22 12.27 -1.82 2.54
N PHE A 23 11.78 -3.02 2.25
CA PHE A 23 10.37 -3.38 2.38
C PHE A 23 10.25 -4.74 3.06
N GLU A 24 10.11 -4.73 4.39
CA GLU A 24 10.07 -5.91 5.26
C GLU A 24 8.67 -6.18 5.81
N HIS A 25 8.21 -7.44 5.70
CA HIS A 25 6.86 -7.81 6.15
C HIS A 25 6.82 -8.48 7.53
N LYS A 26 7.92 -9.12 7.95
CA LYS A 26 7.96 -9.92 9.18
C LYS A 26 8.38 -9.09 10.39
N LYS A 27 9.36 -8.22 10.21
CA LYS A 27 9.92 -7.34 11.23
C LYS A 27 9.76 -5.87 10.83
N TRP A 28 10.08 -4.98 11.75
CA TRP A 28 10.20 -3.55 11.45
C TRP A 28 11.36 -3.33 10.47
N PRO A 29 11.20 -2.48 9.44
CA PRO A 29 12.31 -2.09 8.58
C PRO A 29 13.42 -1.42 9.40
N GLU A 30 14.66 -1.75 9.11
CA GLU A 30 15.84 -1.12 9.68
C GLU A 30 16.30 -0.06 8.68
N VAL A 31 15.88 1.18 8.90
CA VAL A 31 16.16 2.34 8.04
C VAL A 31 16.56 3.52 8.93
N GLU A 32 17.54 4.29 8.48
CA GLU A 32 17.97 5.50 9.18
C GLU A 32 16.79 6.46 9.44
N GLY A 33 16.70 6.95 10.68
CA GLY A 33 15.63 7.85 11.11
C GLY A 33 14.27 7.19 11.38
N PHE A 34 14.09 5.89 11.10
CA PHE A 34 12.84 5.20 11.42
C PHE A 34 12.89 4.53 12.80
N HIS A 35 12.04 5.00 13.71
CA HIS A 35 11.77 4.31 14.97
C HIS A 35 10.27 4.04 15.13
N PRO A 36 9.83 2.78 15.32
CA PRO A 36 8.41 2.43 15.42
C PRO A 36 7.65 3.24 16.48
N ASN A 37 8.27 3.55 17.61
CA ASN A 37 7.63 4.33 18.67
C ASN A 37 7.19 5.73 18.20
N GLN A 38 7.96 6.38 17.31
CA GLN A 38 7.62 7.72 16.83
C GLN A 38 6.32 7.74 16.03
N ILE A 39 6.16 6.80 15.09
CA ILE A 39 4.91 6.69 14.33
C ILE A 39 3.75 6.19 15.19
N LEU A 40 4.01 5.29 16.15
CA LEU A 40 2.96 4.81 17.05
C LEU A 40 2.40 5.93 17.94
N SER A 41 3.25 6.81 18.46
CA SER A 41 2.79 7.99 19.21
C SER A 41 1.97 8.96 18.36
N LEU A 42 2.26 9.06 17.06
CA LEU A 42 1.45 9.87 16.14
C LEU A 42 0.10 9.22 15.82
N LEU A 43 0.08 7.90 15.62
CA LEU A 43 -1.13 7.15 15.27
C LEU A 43 -2.07 6.94 16.46
N TYR A 44 -1.52 6.81 17.67
CA TYR A 44 -2.23 6.50 18.91
C TYR A 44 -1.85 7.47 20.05
N PRO A 45 -2.09 8.78 19.90
CA PRO A 45 -1.59 9.79 20.83
C PRO A 45 -2.10 9.65 22.27
N ASN A 46 -3.24 8.97 22.46
CA ASN A 46 -3.91 8.81 23.76
C ASN A 46 -3.73 7.42 24.38
N ASP A 47 -2.98 6.51 23.75
CA ASP A 47 -2.81 5.14 24.23
C ASP A 47 -1.39 4.94 24.78
N THR A 48 -1.25 4.93 26.10
CA THR A 48 0.05 4.76 26.77
C THR A 48 0.57 3.32 26.73
N ASN A 49 -0.28 2.35 26.36
CA ASN A 49 0.10 0.94 26.29
C ASN A 49 0.56 0.53 24.88
N VAL A 50 0.57 1.46 23.91
CA VAL A 50 0.98 1.13 22.54
C VAL A 50 2.48 0.85 22.49
N HIS A 51 2.86 -0.30 21.93
CA HIS A 51 4.27 -0.66 21.77
C HIS A 51 4.54 -1.46 20.48
N PRO A 52 5.77 -1.47 19.93
CA PRO A 52 6.06 -1.99 18.58
C PRO A 52 5.79 -3.49 18.36
N ASN A 53 5.70 -4.26 19.45
CA ASN A 53 5.47 -5.69 19.40
C ASN A 53 4.00 -6.11 19.55
N MET A 54 3.08 -5.17 19.82
CA MET A 54 1.65 -5.49 19.97
C MET A 54 0.95 -5.62 18.61
N ALA A 55 -0.27 -6.18 18.64
CA ALA A 55 -1.18 -6.10 17.50
C ALA A 55 -1.80 -4.71 17.39
N LEU A 56 -1.61 -4.06 16.24
CA LEU A 56 -2.11 -2.72 15.95
C LEU A 56 -3.47 -2.81 15.26
N THR A 57 -4.42 -1.97 15.68
CA THR A 57 -5.81 -2.00 15.22
C THR A 57 -6.25 -0.66 14.64
N THR A 58 -7.11 -0.71 13.63
CA THR A 58 -7.58 0.49 12.89
C THR A 58 -8.65 1.27 13.64
N ASN A 59 -9.47 0.61 14.46
CA ASN A 59 -10.54 1.22 15.23
C ASN A 59 -10.08 2.29 16.25
N ARG A 60 -8.79 2.27 16.63
CA ARG A 60 -8.16 3.25 17.53
C ARG A 60 -7.52 4.43 16.80
N LEU A 61 -7.52 4.43 15.46
CA LEU A 61 -6.97 5.51 14.65
C LEU A 61 -7.99 6.64 14.44
N SER A 62 -7.49 7.86 14.23
CA SER A 62 -8.30 8.98 13.75
C SER A 62 -8.93 8.65 12.38
N VAL A 63 -9.98 9.37 11.99
CA VAL A 63 -10.64 9.19 10.69
C VAL A 63 -9.64 9.36 9.54
N ASP A 64 -8.77 10.36 9.60
CA ASP A 64 -7.78 10.63 8.55
C ASP A 64 -6.73 9.51 8.46
N HIS A 65 -6.26 8.99 9.60
CA HIS A 65 -5.34 7.85 9.61
C HIS A 65 -6.00 6.56 9.12
N ARG A 66 -7.29 6.36 9.40
CA ARG A 66 -8.06 5.23 8.83
C ARG A 66 -8.20 5.36 7.31
N LEU A 67 -8.49 6.56 6.81
CA LEU A 67 -8.54 6.82 5.36
C LEU A 67 -7.18 6.56 4.70
N LEU A 68 -6.09 7.02 5.32
CA LEU A 68 -4.73 6.77 4.83
C LEU A 68 -4.41 5.27 4.81
N HIS A 69 -4.71 4.54 5.90
CA HIS A 69 -4.54 3.09 5.94
C HIS A 69 -5.36 2.41 4.86
N HIS A 70 -6.62 2.81 4.67
CA HIS A 70 -7.49 2.29 3.63
C HIS A 70 -6.92 2.51 2.21
N LEU A 71 -6.40 3.71 1.93
CA LEU A 71 -5.70 3.99 0.67
C LEU A 71 -4.49 3.07 0.48
N ILE A 72 -3.69 2.88 1.55
CA ILE A 72 -2.51 2.00 1.50
C ILE A 72 -2.92 0.57 1.19
N VAL A 73 -3.89 -0.02 1.91
CA VAL A 73 -4.25 -1.43 1.74
C VAL A 73 -4.98 -1.75 0.45
N HIS A 74 -5.49 -0.75 -0.27
CA HIS A 74 -6.16 -0.93 -1.56
C HIS A 74 -5.31 -0.52 -2.76
N GLN A 75 -4.44 0.49 -2.63
CA GLN A 75 -3.75 1.09 -3.78
C GLN A 75 -2.23 0.97 -3.73
N ILE A 76 -1.62 0.95 -2.54
CA ILE A 76 -0.15 1.00 -2.41
C ILE A 76 0.42 -0.37 -2.05
N LEU A 77 -0.18 -1.02 -1.06
CA LEU A 77 0.15 -2.36 -0.61
C LEU A 77 -1.12 -3.23 -0.54
N PRO A 78 -1.68 -3.62 -1.70
CA PRO A 78 -2.89 -4.45 -1.75
C PRO A 78 -2.77 -5.75 -0.94
N THR A 79 -3.64 -5.92 0.06
CA THR A 79 -3.68 -7.14 0.89
C THR A 79 -5.04 -7.83 0.82
N GLY A 80 -5.05 -9.11 0.44
CA GLY A 80 -6.24 -9.96 0.51
C GLY A 80 -6.44 -10.51 1.92
N GLY A 81 -7.14 -9.76 2.78
CA GLY A 81 -7.45 -10.10 4.17
C GLY A 81 -8.28 -8.99 4.84
N GLY A 82 -8.66 -9.19 6.10
CA GLY A 82 -9.41 -8.16 6.85
C GLY A 82 -8.58 -6.90 7.13
N TYR A 83 -9.25 -5.75 7.16
CA TYR A 83 -8.61 -4.44 7.34
C TYR A 83 -8.60 -3.92 8.78
N ALA A 84 -9.09 -4.71 9.75
CA ALA A 84 -9.18 -4.31 11.16
C ALA A 84 -7.80 -4.17 11.86
N LYS A 85 -6.74 -4.73 11.26
CA LYS A 85 -5.39 -4.75 11.84
C LYS A 85 -4.38 -4.12 10.88
N LEU A 86 -3.35 -3.50 11.45
CA LEU A 86 -2.24 -2.95 10.69
C LEU A 86 -1.04 -3.90 10.75
N SER A 87 -0.45 -4.18 9.60
CA SER A 87 0.88 -4.80 9.53
C SER A 87 1.98 -3.77 9.76
N ARG A 88 3.15 -4.21 10.24
CA ARG A 88 4.34 -3.36 10.40
C ARG A 88 4.70 -2.63 9.10
N MET A 89 4.56 -3.32 7.97
CA MET A 89 4.81 -2.74 6.65
C MET A 89 3.83 -1.62 6.30
N GLN A 90 2.54 -1.78 6.64
CA GLN A 90 1.54 -0.71 6.43
C GLN A 90 1.84 0.51 7.30
N VAL A 91 2.19 0.30 8.57
CA VAL A 91 2.57 1.39 9.50
C VAL A 91 3.84 2.10 9.01
N PHE A 92 4.81 1.36 8.49
CA PHE A 92 6.01 1.95 7.89
C PHE A 92 5.67 2.83 6.68
N ILE A 93 4.79 2.38 5.78
CA ILE A 93 4.34 3.21 4.64
C ILE A 93 3.56 4.43 5.12
N MET A 94 2.72 4.31 6.17
CA MET A 94 2.06 5.47 6.78
C MET A 94 3.09 6.47 7.31
N TRP A 95 4.14 6.01 7.98
CA TRP A 95 5.25 6.86 8.42
C TRP A 95 5.90 7.57 7.23
N CYS A 96 6.24 6.85 6.16
CA CYS A 96 6.82 7.48 4.97
C CYS A 96 5.93 8.60 4.42
N ILE A 97 4.62 8.38 4.31
CA ILE A 97 3.69 9.37 3.77
C ILE A 97 3.55 10.57 4.73
N LEU A 98 3.32 10.32 6.02
CA LEU A 98 3.11 11.38 7.02
C LEU A 98 4.37 12.20 7.28
N SER A 99 5.55 11.57 7.22
CA SER A 99 6.86 12.21 7.37
C SER A 99 7.45 12.69 6.04
N LYS A 100 6.74 12.54 4.92
CA LYS A 100 7.19 12.93 3.56
C LYS A 100 8.53 12.31 3.16
N ILE A 101 8.77 11.07 3.58
CA ILE A 101 9.94 10.29 3.19
C ILE A 101 9.65 9.57 1.87
N GLU A 102 10.51 9.80 0.88
CA GLU A 102 10.41 9.12 -0.40
C GLU A 102 10.73 7.62 -0.27
N PHE A 103 9.96 6.80 -0.97
CA PHE A 103 10.22 5.37 -1.12
C PHE A 103 9.99 4.93 -2.55
N CYS A 104 10.72 3.89 -2.97
CA CYS A 104 10.65 3.38 -4.34
C CYS A 104 9.35 2.59 -4.54
N PHE A 105 8.27 3.30 -4.88
CA PHE A 105 6.96 2.69 -5.12
C PHE A 105 6.95 1.62 -6.24
N PRO A 106 7.62 1.81 -7.39
CA PRO A 106 7.74 0.76 -8.41
C PRO A 106 8.33 -0.54 -7.85
N LEU A 107 9.36 -0.46 -7.01
CA LEU A 107 9.94 -1.66 -6.39
C LEU A 107 8.97 -2.31 -5.39
N LEU A 108 8.25 -1.51 -4.59
CA LEU A 108 7.22 -2.01 -3.68
C LEU A 108 6.15 -2.79 -4.45
N MET A 109 5.70 -2.28 -5.59
CA MET A 109 4.72 -2.95 -6.44
C MET A 109 5.23 -4.30 -6.95
N LEU A 110 6.45 -4.34 -7.49
CA LEU A 110 7.06 -5.58 -7.97
C LEU A 110 7.19 -6.63 -6.85
N LYS A 111 7.67 -6.24 -5.66
CA LYS A 111 7.74 -7.13 -4.50
C LYS A 111 6.36 -7.65 -4.09
N THR A 112 5.34 -6.80 -4.15
CA THR A 112 3.96 -7.18 -3.82
C THR A 112 3.40 -8.17 -4.85
N MET A 113 3.65 -7.96 -6.15
CA MET A 113 3.27 -8.89 -7.22
C MET A 113 3.96 -10.24 -7.06
N VAL A 114 5.28 -10.27 -6.83
CA VAL A 114 6.04 -11.50 -6.58
C VAL A 114 5.49 -12.24 -5.36
N ARG A 115 5.21 -11.51 -4.27
CA ARG A 115 4.60 -12.10 -3.06
C ARG A 115 3.23 -12.71 -3.34
N ALA A 116 2.36 -12.03 -4.09
CA ALA A 116 1.05 -12.56 -4.45
C ALA A 116 1.16 -13.87 -5.24
N PHE A 117 2.10 -13.92 -6.19
CA PHE A 117 2.42 -15.13 -6.95
C PHE A 117 2.95 -16.26 -6.05
N SER A 118 3.93 -15.98 -5.18
CA SER A 118 4.48 -16.98 -4.25
C SER A 118 3.44 -17.54 -3.27
N GLN A 119 2.44 -16.74 -2.90
CA GLN A 119 1.34 -17.15 -2.03
C GLN A 119 0.22 -17.90 -2.79
N LYS A 120 0.40 -18.21 -4.07
CA LYS A 120 -0.61 -18.84 -4.93
C LYS A 120 -1.97 -18.12 -4.90
N LYS A 121 -1.94 -16.79 -4.77
CA LYS A 121 -3.17 -16.00 -4.87
C LYS A 121 -3.65 -16.02 -6.32
N TYR A 122 -4.95 -16.19 -6.49
CA TYR A 122 -5.58 -16.24 -7.83
C TYR A 122 -5.58 -14.89 -8.56
N VAL A 123 -5.33 -13.79 -7.85
CA VAL A 123 -5.40 -12.43 -8.39
C VAL A 123 -4.09 -11.70 -8.18
N LEU A 124 -3.51 -11.20 -9.27
CA LEU A 124 -2.35 -10.31 -9.25
C LEU A 124 -2.80 -8.87 -8.92
N PRO A 125 -2.17 -8.20 -7.94
CA PRO A 125 -2.55 -6.84 -7.58
C PRO A 125 -2.20 -5.81 -8.67
N PHE A 126 -2.75 -4.61 -8.54
CA PHE A 126 -2.51 -3.45 -9.42
C PHE A 126 -3.03 -3.60 -10.85
N GLY A 127 -4.23 -4.17 -11.04
CA GLY A 127 -4.84 -4.38 -12.35
C GLY A 127 -4.83 -3.15 -13.28
N SER A 128 -5.21 -1.98 -12.77
CA SER A 128 -5.20 -0.72 -13.55
C SER A 128 -3.81 -0.28 -14.00
N ILE A 129 -2.77 -0.62 -13.23
CA ILE A 129 -1.38 -0.35 -13.58
C ILE A 129 -0.90 -1.37 -14.61
N LEU A 130 -1.25 -2.65 -14.43
CA LEU A 130 -0.93 -3.69 -15.42
C LEU A 130 -1.54 -3.39 -16.79
N THR A 131 -2.74 -2.80 -16.85
CA THR A 131 -3.32 -2.27 -18.08
C THR A 131 -2.37 -1.29 -18.78
N LYS A 132 -1.77 -0.34 -18.06
CA LYS A 132 -0.77 0.59 -18.64
C LYS A 132 0.47 -0.14 -19.14
N VAL A 133 0.95 -1.14 -18.42
CA VAL A 133 2.10 -1.97 -18.84
C VAL A 133 1.77 -2.73 -20.13
N PHE A 134 0.60 -3.35 -20.22
CA PHE A 134 0.18 -4.09 -21.41
C PHE A 134 0.06 -3.18 -22.63
N LEU A 135 -0.55 -2.00 -22.46
CA LEU A 135 -0.64 -1.00 -23.53
C LEU A 135 0.73 -0.52 -23.99
N HIS A 136 1.68 -0.29 -23.07
CA HIS A 136 3.06 0.07 -23.43
C HIS A 136 3.72 -0.99 -24.31
N HIS A 137 3.46 -2.27 -24.03
CA HIS A 137 3.94 -3.40 -24.82
C HIS A 137 3.08 -3.76 -26.03
N GLN A 138 2.15 -2.90 -26.43
CA GLN A 138 1.26 -3.11 -27.59
C GLN A 138 0.41 -4.39 -27.49
N ILE A 139 0.13 -4.84 -26.26
CA ILE A 139 -0.79 -5.95 -26.02
C ILE A 139 -2.21 -5.41 -26.17
N ARG A 140 -2.96 -6.01 -27.10
CA ARG A 140 -4.35 -5.67 -27.33
C ARG A 140 -5.20 -6.11 -26.14
N LEU A 141 -6.03 -5.20 -25.63
CA LEU A 141 -6.98 -5.44 -24.55
C LEU A 141 -8.40 -5.65 -25.10
N GLU A 142 -8.51 -6.22 -26.30
CA GLU A 142 -9.80 -6.52 -26.93
C GLU A 142 -10.60 -7.47 -26.04
N GLY A 143 -11.85 -7.10 -25.72
CA GLY A 143 -12.72 -7.88 -24.83
C GLY A 143 -12.66 -7.48 -23.35
N GLU A 144 -11.72 -6.64 -22.92
CA GLU A 144 -11.71 -6.09 -21.56
C GLU A 144 -12.83 -5.04 -21.39
N ILE A 145 -13.67 -5.21 -20.37
CA ILE A 145 -14.76 -4.28 -20.06
C ILE A 145 -14.30 -3.32 -18.97
N ALA A 146 -14.24 -2.04 -19.28
CA ALA A 146 -13.95 -1.01 -18.29
C ALA A 146 -14.98 -1.06 -17.16
N THR A 147 -14.52 -1.25 -15.93
CA THR A 147 -15.40 -1.20 -14.76
C THR A 147 -15.77 0.25 -14.49
N LYS A 148 -17.07 0.57 -14.57
CA LYS A 148 -17.57 1.90 -14.19
C LYS A 148 -17.53 2.04 -12.67
N LEU A 149 -17.12 3.22 -12.20
CA LEU A 149 -17.22 3.57 -10.78
C LEU A 149 -18.67 3.51 -10.34
N LYS A 150 -18.87 2.91 -9.17
CA LYS A 150 -20.16 2.83 -8.50
C LYS A 150 -20.18 3.74 -7.29
N LYS A 151 -21.35 3.90 -6.67
CA LYS A 151 -21.50 4.77 -5.49
C LYS A 151 -20.65 4.27 -4.32
N GLU A 152 -20.54 2.96 -4.17
CA GLU A 152 -19.71 2.28 -3.19
C GLU A 152 -18.19 2.52 -3.37
N ASP A 153 -17.75 2.96 -4.55
CA ASP A 153 -16.34 3.30 -4.81
C ASP A 153 -15.99 4.74 -4.38
N THR A 154 -16.97 5.48 -3.84
CA THR A 154 -16.80 6.88 -3.40
C THR A 154 -16.93 7.03 -1.90
N TYR A 155 -16.08 7.87 -1.30
CA TYR A 155 -16.14 8.15 0.14
C TYR A 155 -17.16 9.25 0.45
N SER A 156 -18.15 8.90 1.27
CA SER A 156 -19.02 9.83 1.97
C SER A 156 -18.65 9.93 3.46
N LYS A 157 -19.17 10.95 4.15
CA LYS A 157 -18.97 11.11 5.61
C LYS A 157 -19.38 9.86 6.40
N SER A 158 -20.49 9.22 6.03
CA SER A 158 -20.99 8.02 6.70
C SER A 158 -20.09 6.81 6.49
N THR A 159 -19.58 6.62 5.26
CA THR A 159 -18.63 5.53 4.97
C THR A 159 -17.30 5.76 5.68
N MET A 160 -16.82 7.01 5.78
CA MET A 160 -15.57 7.32 6.49
C MET A 160 -15.64 6.99 7.98
N ASN A 161 -16.78 7.25 8.63
CA ASN A 161 -16.95 6.94 10.04
C ASN A 161 -16.98 5.42 10.33
N ARG A 162 -17.38 4.61 9.35
CA ARG A 162 -17.47 3.14 9.43
C ARG A 162 -16.22 2.41 8.92
N MET A 163 -15.23 3.12 8.38
CA MET A 163 -13.96 2.49 8.00
C MET A 163 -13.23 2.01 9.25
N GLY A 164 -12.58 0.85 9.19
CA GLY A 164 -11.76 0.31 10.29
C GLY A 164 -12.30 -0.99 10.84
#